data_AF-A0A1Z4JT19-F1
#
_entry.id   AF-A0A1Z4JT19-F1
#
_cell.length_a   1.000
_cell.length_b   1.000
_cell.length_c   1.000
_cell.angle_alpha   90.00
_cell.angle_beta   90.00
_cell.angle_gamma   90.00
#
_symmetry.space_group_name_H-M   'P 1'
#
loop_
_entity.id
_entity.type
_entity.pdbx_description
1 polymer ?
#
loop_
_entity_poly.entity_id
_entity_poly.type
_entity_poly.pdbx_seq_one_letter_code
_entity_poly.pdbx_strand_id
1 'polypeptide(L)'
;MDKLDDLESKLFNKNYSDMSERESELLLEQYKLYVGMMDKISERRHQANAFFLSVNTTLVTALAGFITLFYKDKTQNVSIAMAGVAGVIFCLTWWRLIRSYSQLNTGKFKIIHLLEEKMPARLFAAEWEALKRGDGSKYTPFTHVETYIPLIFAGFYIALVLYVLLR
;
A
#
# COMPACT_ATOMS: atom_id res chain seq x y z
N MET A 1 -0.36 9.23 -29.39
CA MET A 1 -1.35 8.34 -28.76
C MET A 1 -1.08 8.37 -27.27
N ASP A 2 -1.99 8.93 -26.48
CA ASP A 2 -1.78 9.10 -25.05
C ASP A 2 -1.77 7.72 -24.36
N LYS A 3 -1.11 7.58 -23.21
CA LYS A 3 -1.04 6.29 -22.47
C LYS A 3 -2.42 5.80 -22.03
N LEU A 4 -3.40 6.70 -21.97
CA LEU A 4 -4.80 6.40 -21.68
C LEU A 4 -5.51 5.77 -22.89
N ASP A 5 -5.26 6.26 -24.12
CA ASP A 5 -5.83 5.70 -25.35
C ASP A 5 -5.34 4.26 -25.60
N ASP A 6 -4.06 3.98 -25.32
CA ASP A 6 -3.48 2.62 -25.37
C ASP A 6 -4.10 1.67 -24.31
N LEU A 7 -4.53 2.21 -23.17
CA LEU A 7 -5.19 1.40 -22.13
C LEU A 7 -6.65 1.11 -22.47
N GLU A 8 -7.39 2.10 -22.99
CA GLU A 8 -8.78 1.93 -23.42
C GLU A 8 -8.89 0.87 -24.52
N SER A 9 -8.01 0.93 -25.53
CA SER A 9 -7.95 -0.07 -26.62
C SER A 9 -7.58 -1.49 -26.16
N LYS A 10 -6.89 -1.64 -25.02
CA LYS A 10 -6.62 -2.96 -24.41
C LYS A 10 -7.74 -3.45 -23.50
N LEU A 11 -8.56 -2.54 -22.99
CA LEU A 11 -9.66 -2.84 -22.07
C LEU A 11 -10.92 -3.28 -22.81
N PHE A 12 -11.25 -2.59 -23.91
CA PHE A 12 -12.48 -2.84 -24.66
C PHE A 12 -12.21 -3.52 -26.00
N ASN A 13 -12.86 -4.66 -26.22
CA ASN A 13 -12.79 -5.39 -27.49
C ASN A 13 -13.77 -4.85 -28.55
N LYS A 14 -14.75 -4.03 -28.14
CA LYS A 14 -15.81 -3.47 -29.00
C LYS A 14 -16.14 -2.05 -28.58
N ASN A 15 -16.66 -1.27 -29.52
CA ASN A 15 -17.29 0.00 -29.19
C ASN A 15 -18.61 -0.21 -28.48
N TYR A 16 -18.96 0.71 -27.58
CA TYR A 16 -20.19 0.63 -26.80
C TYR A 16 -21.46 0.71 -27.65
N SER A 17 -21.44 1.48 -28.75
CA SER A 17 -22.57 1.58 -29.70
C SER A 17 -22.95 0.24 -30.33
N ASP A 18 -22.04 -0.72 -30.32
CA ASP A 18 -22.16 -2.00 -31.01
C ASP A 18 -22.41 -3.15 -30.02
N MET A 19 -22.56 -2.84 -28.72
CA MET A 19 -22.82 -3.83 -27.68
C MET A 19 -24.31 -4.19 -27.62
N SER A 20 -24.60 -5.50 -27.57
CA SER A 20 -25.93 -6.01 -27.27
C SER A 20 -26.32 -5.77 -25.81
N GLU A 21 -27.62 -5.89 -25.51
CA GLU A 21 -28.13 -5.82 -24.12
C GLU A 21 -27.43 -6.84 -23.21
N ARG A 22 -27.26 -8.09 -23.67
CA ARG A 22 -26.54 -9.14 -22.93
C ARG A 22 -25.08 -8.77 -22.66
N GLU A 23 -24.38 -8.16 -23.62
CA GLU A 23 -22.99 -7.74 -23.42
C GLU A 23 -22.90 -6.58 -22.41
N SER A 24 -23.90 -5.69 -22.38
CA SER A 24 -24.01 -4.62 -21.40
C SER A 24 -24.23 -5.17 -19.98
N GLU A 25 -25.06 -6.21 -19.84
CA GLU A 25 -25.22 -6.93 -18.57
C GLU A 25 -23.91 -7.60 -18.12
N LEU A 26 -23.20 -8.27 -19.02
CA LEU A 26 -21.90 -8.88 -18.72
C LEU A 26 -20.86 -7.84 -18.29
N LEU A 27 -20.83 -6.67 -18.94
CA LEU A 27 -19.95 -5.57 -18.55
C LEU A 27 -20.26 -5.09 -17.12
N LEU A 28 -21.55 -4.98 -16.77
CA LEU A 28 -21.98 -4.63 -15.41
C LEU A 28 -21.55 -5.70 -14.39
N GLU A 29 -21.63 -6.99 -14.73
CA GLU A 29 -21.14 -8.07 -13.86
C GLU A 29 -19.62 -8.02 -13.67
N GLN A 30 -18.86 -7.82 -14.76
CA GLN A 30 -17.41 -7.64 -14.70
C GLN A 30 -17.02 -6.46 -13.80
N TYR A 31 -17.73 -5.34 -13.94
CA TYR A 31 -17.54 -4.17 -13.10
C TYR A 31 -17.80 -4.45 -11.62
N LYS A 32 -18.94 -5.08 -11.28
CA LYS A 32 -19.27 -5.45 -9.89
C LYS A 32 -18.18 -6.35 -9.28
N LEU A 33 -17.73 -7.36 -10.02
CA LEU A 33 -16.65 -8.24 -9.58
C LEU A 33 -15.33 -7.49 -9.41
N TYR A 34 -15.01 -6.58 -10.34
CA TYR A 34 -13.76 -5.83 -10.34
C TYR A 34 -13.68 -4.81 -9.19
N VAL A 35 -14.78 -4.09 -8.92
CA VAL A 35 -14.93 -3.22 -7.76
C VAL A 35 -14.78 -4.03 -6.47
N GLY A 36 -15.45 -5.18 -6.35
CA GLY A 36 -15.28 -6.06 -5.19
C GLY A 36 -13.85 -6.58 -4.99
N MET A 37 -13.06 -6.73 -6.07
CA MET A 37 -11.63 -7.03 -5.96
C MET A 37 -10.79 -5.85 -5.47
N MET A 38 -11.18 -4.61 -5.78
CA MET A 38 -10.50 -3.42 -5.28
C MET A 38 -10.61 -3.33 -3.75
N ASP A 39 -11.79 -3.56 -3.19
CA ASP A 39 -12.01 -3.54 -1.74
C ASP A 39 -11.19 -4.62 -1.03
N LYS A 40 -11.14 -5.83 -1.60
CA LYS A 40 -10.30 -6.93 -1.06
C LYS A 40 -8.82 -6.59 -1.02
N ILE A 41 -8.31 -5.73 -1.90
CA ILE A 41 -6.91 -5.30 -1.86
C ILE A 41 -6.69 -4.30 -0.72
N SER A 42 -7.61 -3.37 -0.53
CA SER A 42 -7.58 -2.45 0.60
C SER A 42 -7.58 -3.19 1.94
N GLU A 43 -8.40 -4.25 2.05
CA GLU A 43 -8.42 -5.14 3.22
C GLU A 43 -7.08 -5.87 3.43
N ARG A 44 -6.51 -6.46 2.35
CA ARG A 44 -5.18 -7.10 2.42
C ARG A 44 -4.08 -6.12 2.85
N ARG A 45 -4.15 -4.86 2.42
CA ARG A 45 -3.21 -3.81 2.86
C ARG A 45 -3.34 -3.55 4.36
N HIS A 46 -4.56 -3.42 4.87
CA HIS A 46 -4.81 -3.23 6.30
C HIS A 46 -4.27 -4.40 7.14
N GLN A 47 -4.54 -5.64 6.72
CA GLN A 47 -4.03 -6.84 7.39
C GLN A 47 -2.50 -6.89 7.39
N ALA A 48 -1.87 -6.59 6.26
CA ALA A 48 -0.41 -6.51 6.18
C ALA A 48 0.14 -5.44 7.14
N ASN A 49 -0.46 -4.25 7.18
CA ASN A 49 -0.04 -3.18 8.08
C ASN A 49 -0.14 -3.57 9.54
N ALA A 50 -1.25 -4.19 9.95
CA ALA A 50 -1.42 -4.68 11.32
C ALA A 50 -0.39 -5.76 11.68
N PHE A 51 -0.12 -6.70 10.77
CA PHE A 51 0.89 -7.73 10.95
C PHE A 51 2.29 -7.14 11.18
N PHE A 52 2.75 -6.27 10.27
CA PHE A 52 4.09 -5.67 10.39
C PHE A 52 4.21 -4.77 11.62
N LEU A 53 3.17 -4.02 11.99
CA LEU A 53 3.16 -3.19 13.20
C LEU A 53 3.32 -4.05 14.45
N SER A 54 2.57 -5.15 14.55
CA SER A 54 2.64 -6.09 15.69
C SER A 54 4.01 -6.73 15.82
N VAL A 55 4.57 -7.23 14.71
CA VAL A 55 5.90 -7.85 14.68
C VAL A 55 6.98 -6.84 15.08
N ASN A 56 6.98 -5.63 14.49
CA ASN A 56 7.98 -4.62 14.82
C ASN A 56 7.87 -4.16 16.28
N THR A 57 6.67 -3.97 16.80
CA THR A 57 6.47 -3.58 18.20
C THR A 57 7.01 -4.65 19.15
N THR A 58 6.75 -5.93 18.84
CA THR A 58 7.26 -7.07 19.60
C THR A 58 8.79 -7.15 19.54
N LEU A 59 9.37 -7.02 18.35
CA LEU A 59 10.83 -7.06 18.15
C LEU A 59 11.55 -5.91 18.88
N VAL A 60 11.05 -4.68 18.78
CA VAL A 60 11.62 -3.52 19.49
C VAL A 60 11.55 -3.73 20.99
N THR A 61 10.41 -4.20 21.52
CA THR A 61 10.23 -4.46 22.95
C THR A 61 11.17 -5.56 23.44
N ALA A 62 11.27 -6.67 22.70
CA ALA A 62 12.16 -7.78 23.03
C ALA A 62 13.63 -7.36 23.01
N LEU A 63 14.03 -6.57 22.01
CA LEU A 63 15.39 -6.06 21.88
C LEU A 63 15.73 -5.07 23.00
N ALA A 64 14.82 -4.15 23.33
CA ALA A 64 14.99 -3.22 24.44
C ALA A 64 15.12 -3.96 25.78
N GLY A 65 14.25 -4.95 26.05
CA GLY A 65 14.34 -5.80 27.24
C GLY A 65 15.63 -6.62 27.31
N PHE A 66 16.10 -7.14 26.17
CA PHE A 66 17.36 -7.87 26.10
C PHE A 66 18.55 -6.95 26.48
N ILE A 67 18.58 -5.74 25.93
CA ILE A 67 19.64 -4.77 26.20
C ILE A 67 19.62 -4.34 27.68
N THR A 68 18.45 -4.09 28.27
CA THR A 68 18.37 -3.64 29.67
C THR A 68 18.73 -4.73 30.68
N LEU A 69 18.40 -5.99 30.40
CA LEU A 69 18.59 -7.10 31.34
C LEU A 69 19.92 -7.85 31.20
N PHE A 70 20.45 -7.97 29.98
CA PHE A 70 21.54 -8.91 29.68
C PHE A 70 22.79 -8.29 29.06
N TYR A 71 22.78 -6.98 28.78
CA TYR A 71 23.92 -6.30 28.18
C TYR A 71 25.06 -6.11 29.19
N LYS A 72 26.17 -6.85 28.99
CA LYS A 72 27.32 -6.83 29.90
C LYS A 72 28.66 -6.60 29.20
N ASP A 73 28.82 -7.04 27.96
CA ASP A 73 30.11 -7.04 27.26
C ASP A 73 30.02 -6.62 25.79
N LYS A 74 31.14 -6.13 25.24
CA LYS A 74 31.26 -5.70 23.82
C LYS A 74 30.98 -6.82 22.82
N THR A 75 31.13 -8.09 23.18
CA THR A 75 30.83 -9.23 22.29
C THR A 75 29.36 -9.26 21.87
N GLN A 76 28.44 -8.72 22.69
CA GLN A 76 27.01 -8.64 22.37
C GLN A 76 26.68 -7.52 21.37
N ASN A 77 27.61 -6.57 21.13
CA ASN A 77 27.41 -5.46 20.19
C ASN A 77 27.17 -5.95 18.77
N VAL A 78 27.89 -6.98 18.34
CA VAL A 78 27.75 -7.54 16.99
C VAL A 78 26.36 -8.13 16.79
N SER A 79 25.87 -8.93 17.75
CA SER A 79 24.54 -9.55 17.68
C SER A 79 23.42 -8.51 17.68
N ILE A 80 23.55 -7.46 18.51
CA ILE A 80 22.57 -6.37 18.57
C ILE A 80 22.58 -5.54 17.27
N ALA A 81 23.77 -5.25 16.73
CA ALA A 81 23.90 -4.56 15.45
C ALA A 81 23.30 -5.36 14.30
N MET A 82 23.54 -6.67 14.25
CA MET A 82 22.93 -7.57 13.26
C MET A 82 21.40 -7.59 13.38
N ALA A 83 20.85 -7.66 14.59
CA ALA A 83 19.41 -7.60 14.84
C ALA A 83 18.82 -6.25 14.38
N GLY A 84 19.52 -5.15 14.64
CA GLY A 84 19.13 -3.82 14.16
C GLY A 84 19.11 -3.73 12.64
N VAL A 85 20.15 -4.22 11.95
CA VAL A 85 20.20 -4.27 10.48
C VAL A 85 19.06 -5.12 9.92
N ALA A 86 18.78 -6.29 10.51
CA ALA A 86 17.65 -7.13 10.13
C ALA A 86 16.31 -6.38 10.31
N GLY A 87 16.14 -5.64 11.40
CA GLY A 87 14.98 -4.78 11.65
C GLY A 87 14.80 -3.69 10.59
N VAL A 88 15.89 -3.04 10.16
CA VAL A 88 15.85 -2.06 9.05
C VAL A 88 15.39 -2.71 7.75
N ILE A 89 15.95 -3.88 7.38
CA ILE A 89 15.55 -4.61 6.16
C ILE A 89 14.07 -4.98 6.23
N PHE A 90 13.59 -5.40 7.40
CA PHE A 90 12.19 -5.73 7.63
C PHE A 90 11.27 -4.51 7.45
N CYS A 91 11.67 -3.34 7.97
CA CYS A 91 10.95 -2.07 7.76
C CYS A 91 10.93 -1.63 6.28
N LEU A 92 12.04 -1.80 5.56
CA LEU A 92 12.09 -1.49 4.13
C LEU A 92 11.18 -2.42 3.31
N THR A 93 11.09 -3.69 3.71
CA THR A 93 10.16 -4.66 3.11
C THR A 93 8.71 -4.25 3.35
N TRP A 94 8.38 -3.86 4.58
CA TRP A 94 7.06 -3.34 4.93
C TRP A 94 6.69 -2.10 4.09
N TRP A 95 7.60 -1.13 4.01
CA TRP A 95 7.42 0.08 3.21
C TRP A 95 7.17 -0.23 1.73
N ARG A 96 7.96 -1.14 1.13
CA ARG A 96 7.76 -1.56 -0.26
C ARG A 96 6.42 -2.24 -0.47
N LEU A 97 5.97 -3.04 0.50
CA LEU A 97 4.70 -3.74 0.41
C LEU A 97 3.51 -2.76 0.40
N ILE A 98 3.50 -1.76 1.30
CA ILE A 98 2.49 -0.69 1.32
C ILE A 98 2.44 0.02 -0.03
N ARG A 99 3.62 0.40 -0.55
CA ARG A 99 3.73 1.10 -1.83
C ARG A 99 3.18 0.27 -2.99
N SER A 100 3.48 -1.03 -3.02
CA SER A 100 2.96 -1.96 -4.03
C SER A 100 1.43 -2.01 -4.03
N TYR A 101 0.81 -2.14 -2.84
CA TYR A 101 -0.65 -2.12 -2.71
C TYR A 101 -1.26 -0.78 -3.15
N SER A 102 -0.64 0.34 -2.79
CA SER A 102 -1.08 1.66 -3.24
C SER A 102 -1.05 1.79 -4.76
N GLN A 103 0.06 1.39 -5.40
CA GLN A 103 0.22 1.43 -6.85
C GLN A 103 -0.80 0.55 -7.57
N LEU A 104 -1.06 -0.65 -7.05
CA LEU A 104 -2.05 -1.57 -7.60
C LEU A 104 -3.46 -0.98 -7.53
N ASN A 105 -3.84 -0.38 -6.40
CA ASN A 105 -5.12 0.30 -6.24
C ASN A 105 -5.27 1.46 -7.21
N THR A 106 -4.24 2.31 -7.38
CA THR A 106 -4.26 3.38 -8.38
C THR A 106 -4.47 2.85 -9.79
N GLY A 107 -3.84 1.72 -10.15
CA GLY A 107 -4.05 1.07 -11.45
C GLY A 107 -5.49 0.59 -11.63
N LYS A 108 -6.04 -0.10 -10.64
CA LYS A 108 -7.44 -0.59 -10.67
C LYS A 108 -8.45 0.54 -10.76
N PHE A 109 -8.22 1.63 -10.04
CA PHE A 109 -9.08 2.81 -10.07
C PHE A 109 -9.20 3.42 -11.47
N LYS A 110 -8.10 3.45 -12.24
CA LYS A 110 -8.12 3.89 -13.64
C LYS A 110 -9.00 2.99 -14.52
N ILE A 111 -8.88 1.67 -14.36
CA ILE A 111 -9.72 0.71 -15.10
C ILE A 111 -11.20 0.91 -14.75
N ILE A 112 -11.52 1.11 -13.48
CA ILE A 112 -12.88 1.40 -13.02
C ILE A 112 -13.42 2.66 -13.72
N HIS A 113 -12.66 3.76 -13.76
CA HIS A 113 -13.11 4.97 -14.45
C HIS A 113 -13.35 4.78 -15.95
N LEU A 114 -12.53 3.97 -16.62
CA LEU A 114 -12.72 3.65 -18.04
C LEU A 114 -13.97 2.80 -18.24
N LEU A 115 -14.21 1.80 -17.37
CA LEU A 115 -15.46 1.02 -17.40
C LEU A 115 -16.68 1.92 -17.21
N GLU A 116 -16.61 2.86 -16.27
CA GLU A 116 -17.68 3.81 -15.98
C GLU A 116 -18.05 4.71 -17.17
N GLU A 117 -17.14 4.97 -18.11
CA GLU A 117 -17.45 5.77 -19.31
C GLU A 117 -18.47 5.10 -20.24
N LYS A 118 -18.61 3.78 -20.13
CA LYS A 118 -19.62 3.00 -20.85
C LYS A 118 -20.86 2.73 -19.98
N MET A 119 -20.92 3.27 -18.76
CA MET A 119 -22.04 3.07 -17.83
C MET A 119 -22.95 4.31 -17.73
N PRO A 120 -24.20 4.14 -17.31
CA PRO A 120 -25.13 5.27 -17.10
C PRO A 120 -24.65 6.28 -16.05
N ALA A 121 -23.83 5.83 -15.09
CA ALA A 121 -23.29 6.67 -14.02
C ALA A 121 -21.82 6.34 -13.74
N ARG A 122 -21.04 7.38 -13.46
CA ARG A 122 -19.60 7.31 -13.14
C ARG A 122 -19.37 7.60 -11.66
N LEU A 123 -19.78 6.67 -10.80
CA LEU A 123 -19.82 6.85 -9.35
C LEU A 123 -18.44 7.16 -8.76
N PHE A 124 -17.42 6.34 -9.09
CA PHE A 124 -16.05 6.54 -8.64
C PHE A 124 -15.42 7.79 -9.26
N ALA A 125 -15.72 8.11 -10.52
CA ALA A 125 -15.24 9.37 -11.13
C ALA A 125 -15.81 10.59 -10.40
N ALA A 126 -17.11 10.58 -10.09
CA ALA A 126 -17.77 11.63 -9.33
C ALA A 126 -17.21 11.73 -7.90
N GLU A 127 -16.98 10.59 -7.24
CA GLU A 127 -16.34 10.55 -5.91
C GLU A 127 -14.93 11.17 -5.96
N TRP A 128 -14.12 10.79 -6.94
CA TRP A 128 -12.77 11.33 -7.11
C TRP A 128 -12.76 12.85 -7.29
N GLU A 129 -13.70 13.38 -8.07
CA GLU A 129 -13.86 14.83 -8.27
C GLU A 129 -14.38 15.52 -6.99
N ALA A 130 -15.32 14.89 -6.28
CA ALA A 130 -15.83 15.40 -5.00
C ALA A 130 -14.72 15.50 -3.93
N LEU A 131 -13.78 14.55 -3.96
CA LEU A 131 -12.56 14.53 -3.13
C LEU A 131 -11.43 15.42 -3.68
N LYS A 132 -11.73 16.28 -4.67
CA LYS A 132 -10.76 17.20 -5.31
C LYS A 132 -9.51 16.48 -5.82
N ARG A 133 -9.70 15.27 -6.33
CA ARG A 133 -8.64 14.44 -6.92
C ARG A 133 -7.46 14.19 -5.97
N GLY A 134 -7.71 14.24 -4.66
CA GLY A 134 -6.66 14.07 -3.65
C GLY A 134 -5.62 15.20 -3.65
N ASP A 135 -6.00 16.43 -4.03
CA ASP A 135 -5.15 17.62 -3.98
C ASP A 135 -4.71 18.04 -2.56
N GLY A 136 -5.18 17.33 -1.53
CA GLY A 136 -4.88 17.60 -0.13
C GLY A 136 -5.76 18.66 0.52
N SER A 137 -6.63 19.34 -0.22
CA SER A 137 -7.56 20.36 0.32
C SER A 137 -8.75 19.74 1.07
N LYS A 138 -9.23 18.58 0.60
CA LYS A 138 -10.37 17.85 1.19
C LYS A 138 -10.06 16.43 1.63
N TYR A 139 -9.13 15.77 0.94
CA TYR A 139 -8.78 14.38 1.23
C TYR A 139 -7.27 14.18 1.08
N THR A 140 -6.62 13.83 2.19
CA THR A 140 -5.24 13.37 2.19
C THR A 140 -5.24 11.85 2.12
N PRO A 141 -4.65 11.23 1.07
CA PRO A 141 -4.65 9.78 0.94
C PRO A 141 -3.99 9.12 2.17
N PHE A 142 -4.71 8.20 2.79
CA PHE A 142 -4.29 7.47 4.00
C PHE A 142 -2.91 6.80 3.85
N THR A 143 -2.52 6.47 2.61
CA THR A 143 -1.21 5.94 2.25
C THR A 143 -0.05 6.80 2.76
N HIS A 144 -0.18 8.14 2.82
CA HIS A 144 0.92 8.98 3.32
C HIS A 144 1.25 8.64 4.77
N VAL A 145 0.24 8.57 5.64
CA VAL A 145 0.41 8.25 7.07
C VAL A 145 0.98 6.84 7.25
N GLU A 146 0.44 5.84 6.56
CA GLU A 146 0.91 4.45 6.64
C GLU A 146 2.36 4.30 6.19
N THR A 147 2.82 5.13 5.25
CA THR A 147 4.18 5.07 4.71
C THR A 147 5.24 5.60 5.70
N TYR A 148 4.86 6.48 6.63
CA TYR A 148 5.78 7.03 7.63
C TYR A 148 6.07 6.05 8.77
N ILE A 149 5.12 5.17 9.13
CA ILE A 149 5.28 4.25 10.26
C ILE A 149 6.50 3.32 10.08
N PRO A 150 6.71 2.63 8.95
CA PRO A 150 7.90 1.82 8.73
C PRO A 150 9.20 2.64 8.83
N LEU A 151 9.19 3.90 8.40
CA LEU A 151 10.37 4.77 8.44
C LEU A 151 10.74 5.16 9.86
N ILE A 152 9.75 5.38 10.73
CA ILE A 152 9.97 5.64 12.16
C ILE A 152 10.63 4.43 12.83
N PHE A 153 10.11 3.21 12.58
CA PHE A 153 10.73 1.98 13.09
C PHE A 153 12.14 1.75 12.54
N ALA A 154 12.36 1.99 11.24
CA ALA A 154 13.69 1.93 10.65
C ALA A 154 14.65 2.92 11.34
N GLY A 155 14.19 4.13 11.64
CA GLY A 155 14.93 5.13 12.41
C GLY A 155 15.34 4.64 13.79
N PHE A 156 14.44 3.97 14.52
CA PHE A 156 14.78 3.36 15.82
C PHE A 156 15.86 2.28 15.69
N TYR A 157 15.76 1.39 14.72
CA TYR A 157 16.78 0.36 14.49
C TYR A 157 18.13 0.98 14.08
N ILE A 158 18.14 2.00 13.23
CA ILE A 158 19.36 2.71 12.83
C ILE A 158 20.01 3.39 14.05
N ALA A 159 19.24 4.12 14.84
CA ALA A 159 19.73 4.78 16.05
C ALA A 159 20.35 3.76 17.03
N LEU A 160 19.73 2.59 17.17
CA LEU A 160 20.23 1.50 18.01
C LEU A 160 21.54 0.92 17.48
N VAL A 161 21.66 0.68 16.16
CA VAL A 161 22.91 0.21 15.54
C VAL A 161 24.03 1.24 15.76
N LEU A 162 23.76 2.53 15.53
CA LEU A 162 24.73 3.60 15.73
C LEU A 162 25.17 3.70 17.20
N TYR A 163 24.23 3.64 18.13
CA TYR A 163 24.52 3.67 19.57
C TYR A 163 25.48 2.55 19.99
N VAL A 164 25.25 1.34 19.47
CA VAL A 164 26.08 0.17 19.78
C VAL A 164 27.46 0.22 19.11
N LEU A 165 27.58 0.82 17.93
CA LEU A 165 28.85 0.99 17.23
C LEU A 165 29.73 2.09 17.82
N LEU A 166 29.12 3.16 18.35
CA LEU A 166 29.82 4.31 18.92
C LEU A 166 30.29 4.11 20.37
N ARG A 167 29.92 3.00 21.01
CA ARG A 167 30.23 2.67 22.41
C ARG A 167 31.19 1.47 22.51
#